data_AF-A0A914WDY8-F1
#
_entry.id   AF-A0A914WDY8-F1
#
_cell.length_a   1.000
_cell.length_b   1.000
_cell.length_c   1.000
_cell.angle_alpha   90.00
_cell.angle_beta   90.00
_cell.angle_gamma   90.00
#
_symmetry.space_group_name_H-M   'P 1'
#
loop_
_entity.id
_entity.type
_entity.pdbx_description
1 polymer ?
#
loop_
_entity_poly.entity_id
_entity_poly.type
_entity_poly.pdbx_seq_one_letter_code
_entity_poly.pdbx_strand_id
1 'polypeptide(L)'
;MHVYALVLLILTLPFAQTCKADGKTYKDGEEWEPNAQFVMNCTIDGKTGWHTNIVACLTETKKRVKVNETITEGESEYTCASGPTGGAYLKIKTKVAVDTTQG
;
A
#
# COMPACT_ATOMS: atom_id res chain seq x y z
N MET A 1 -23.09 -33.68 -29.84
CA MET A 1 -21.70 -33.21 -29.94
C MET A 1 -21.54 -31.70 -29.71
N HIS A 2 -22.50 -30.83 -30.06
CA HIS A 2 -22.41 -29.39 -29.76
C HIS A 2 -22.50 -29.02 -28.27
N VAL A 3 -23.20 -29.81 -27.45
CA VAL A 3 -23.35 -29.54 -26.01
C VAL A 3 -22.02 -29.70 -25.25
N TYR A 4 -21.20 -30.70 -25.61
CA TYR A 4 -19.89 -30.92 -24.99
C TYR A 4 -18.86 -29.83 -25.33
N ALA A 5 -18.95 -29.26 -26.54
CA ALA A 5 -18.09 -28.15 -26.96
C ALA A 5 -18.37 -26.87 -26.16
N LEU A 6 -19.64 -26.60 -25.81
CA LEU A 6 -20.02 -25.50 -24.92
C LEU A 6 -19.59 -25.72 -23.47
N VAL A 7 -19.67 -26.95 -22.96
CA VAL A 7 -19.23 -27.29 -21.59
C VAL A 7 -17.71 -27.15 -21.43
N LEU A 8 -16.91 -27.51 -22.45
CA LEU A 8 -15.46 -27.34 -22.42
C LEU A 8 -15.02 -25.86 -22.49
N LEU A 9 -15.80 -25.00 -23.15
CA LEU A 9 -15.49 -23.57 -23.29
C LEU A 9 -15.67 -22.77 -21.98
N ILE A 10 -16.51 -23.26 -21.05
CA ILE A 10 -16.83 -22.59 -19.78
C ILE A 10 -15.79 -22.91 -18.68
N LEU A 11 -15.03 -24.00 -18.83
CA LEU A 11 -14.09 -24.51 -17.83
C LEU A 11 -12.75 -23.78 -17.73
N THR A 12 -12.48 -22.81 -18.60
CA THR A 12 -11.18 -22.12 -18.66
C THR A 12 -11.24 -20.65 -18.26
N LEU A 13 -12.27 -20.20 -17.54
CA LEU A 13 -12.26 -18.83 -16.99
C LEU A 13 -11.08 -18.72 -16.00
N PRO A 14 -10.02 -17.98 -16.33
CA PRO A 14 -8.94 -17.77 -15.38
C PRO A 14 -9.54 -17.00 -14.20
N PHE A 15 -9.44 -17.56 -13.00
CA PHE A 15 -9.71 -16.81 -11.79
C PHE A 15 -8.66 -15.70 -11.70
N ALA A 16 -8.99 -14.54 -12.28
CA ALA A 16 -8.18 -13.34 -12.14
C ALA A 16 -8.22 -12.94 -10.67
N GLN A 17 -7.19 -13.31 -9.93
CA GLN A 17 -7.01 -12.85 -8.56
C GLN A 17 -6.75 -11.33 -8.62
N THR A 18 -7.44 -10.58 -7.78
CA THR A 18 -7.30 -9.12 -7.64
C THR A 18 -7.41 -8.77 -6.17
N CYS A 19 -6.69 -7.76 -5.70
CA CYS A 19 -6.90 -7.25 -4.34
C CYS A 19 -8.17 -6.42 -4.30
N LYS A 20 -9.00 -6.61 -3.25
CA LYS A 20 -10.17 -5.77 -3.00
C LYS A 20 -9.94 -4.88 -1.79
N ALA A 21 -9.80 -3.58 -2.01
CA ALA A 21 -9.64 -2.60 -0.93
C ALA A 21 -10.56 -1.40 -1.17
N ASP A 22 -11.30 -0.98 -0.14
CA ASP A 22 -12.24 0.15 -0.19
C ASP A 22 -13.25 0.09 -1.34
N GLY A 23 -13.74 -1.12 -1.64
CA GLY A 23 -14.69 -1.36 -2.75
C GLY A 23 -14.08 -1.29 -4.16
N LYS A 24 -12.76 -1.09 -4.27
CA LYS A 24 -12.00 -1.09 -5.53
C LYS A 24 -11.22 -2.38 -5.70
N THR A 25 -10.91 -2.71 -6.96
CA THR A 25 -10.10 -3.87 -7.34
C THR A 25 -8.76 -3.43 -7.89
N TYR A 26 -7.67 -4.01 -7.40
CA TYR A 26 -6.29 -3.72 -7.80
C TYR A 26 -5.61 -4.98 -8.33
N LYS A 27 -4.73 -4.82 -9.33
CA LYS A 27 -3.93 -5.92 -9.88
C LYS A 27 -2.71 -6.22 -9.01
N ASP A 28 -2.09 -7.38 -9.22
CA ASP A 28 -0.84 -7.71 -8.54
C ASP A 28 0.25 -6.66 -8.83
N GLY A 29 0.92 -6.20 -7.77
CA GLY A 29 1.92 -5.14 -7.81
C GLY A 29 1.37 -3.72 -8.02
N GLU A 30 0.04 -3.55 -8.18
CA GLU A 30 -0.55 -2.23 -8.36
C GLU A 30 -0.43 -1.42 -7.06
N GLU A 31 0.03 -0.19 -7.18
CA GLU A 31 0.20 0.75 -6.08
C GLU A 31 -0.88 1.83 -6.13
N TRP A 32 -1.41 2.21 -4.97
CA TRP A 32 -2.36 3.31 -4.85
C TRP A 32 -2.18 4.08 -3.54
N GLU A 33 -2.71 5.30 -3.52
CA GLU A 33 -2.76 6.16 -2.35
C GLU A 33 -4.17 6.06 -1.74
N PRO A 34 -4.40 5.24 -0.68
CA PRO A 34 -5.70 5.19 -0.01
C PRO A 34 -6.05 6.53 0.67
N ASN A 35 -5.02 7.31 1.02
CA ASN A 35 -5.13 8.65 1.58
C ASN A 35 -3.87 9.46 1.28
N ALA A 36 -3.84 10.69 1.78
CA ALA A 36 -2.75 11.62 1.53
C ALA A 36 -1.40 11.23 2.18
N GLN A 37 -1.35 10.18 3.01
CA GLN A 37 -0.23 9.86 3.90
C GLN A 37 0.46 8.54 3.58
N PHE A 38 -0.15 7.63 2.82
CA PHE A 38 0.39 6.29 2.57
C PHE A 38 0.28 5.89 1.11
N VAL A 39 1.21 5.04 0.68
CA VAL A 39 1.16 4.30 -0.58
C VAL A 39 1.04 2.82 -0.22
N MET A 40 -0.01 2.18 -0.71
CA MET A 40 -0.23 0.75 -0.57
C MET A 40 0.05 0.02 -1.88
N ASN A 41 0.38 -1.26 -1.80
CA ASN A 41 0.42 -2.15 -2.94
C ASN A 41 -0.49 -3.37 -2.75
N CYS A 42 -0.83 -4.00 -3.86
CA CYS A 42 -1.48 -5.29 -3.90
C CYS A 42 -0.41 -6.37 -4.13
N THR A 43 -0.48 -7.47 -3.39
CA THR A 43 0.37 -8.64 -3.63
C THR A 43 -0.49 -9.89 -3.63
N ILE A 44 -0.44 -10.62 -4.74
CA ILE A 44 -1.21 -11.83 -4.95
C ILE A 44 -0.32 -13.04 -4.69
N ASP A 45 -0.72 -13.86 -3.73
CA ASP A 45 -0.06 -15.11 -3.41
C ASP A 45 -0.94 -16.26 -3.90
N GLY A 46 -0.43 -17.04 -4.85
CA GLY A 46 -1.18 -18.14 -5.47
C GLY A 46 -1.64 -19.24 -4.51
N LYS A 47 -1.18 -19.25 -3.25
CA LYS A 47 -1.58 -20.21 -2.22
C LYS A 47 -2.47 -19.60 -1.15
N THR A 48 -2.20 -18.36 -0.74
CA THR A 48 -2.88 -17.70 0.39
C THR A 48 -3.86 -16.60 -0.03
N GLY A 49 -3.96 -16.29 -1.33
CA GLY A 49 -4.92 -15.36 -1.89
C GLY A 49 -4.28 -14.04 -2.28
N TRP A 50 -4.69 -12.95 -1.66
CA TRP A 50 -4.11 -11.62 -1.92
C TRP A 50 -4.05 -10.83 -0.62
N HIS A 51 -3.09 -9.93 -0.53
CA HIS A 51 -2.88 -9.07 0.61
C HIS A 51 -2.47 -7.67 0.16
N THR A 52 -2.77 -6.68 0.98
CA THR A 52 -2.43 -5.28 0.72
C THR A 52 -1.37 -4.83 1.71
N ASN A 53 -0.23 -4.31 1.24
CA ASN A 53 0.83 -3.85 2.12
C ASN A 53 1.01 -2.34 1.98
N ILE A 54 1.44 -1.68 3.05
CA ILE A 54 1.94 -0.32 2.95
C ILE A 54 3.39 -0.40 2.48
N VAL A 55 3.70 0.23 1.35
CA VAL A 55 5.03 0.22 0.73
C VAL A 55 5.78 1.53 0.91
N ALA A 56 5.06 2.63 1.19
CA ALA A 56 5.66 3.90 1.53
C ALA A 56 4.71 4.80 2.33
N CYS A 57 5.29 5.78 3.01
CA CYS A 57 4.62 6.94 3.58
C CYS A 57 4.84 8.15 2.67
N LEU A 58 3.94 9.13 2.74
CA LEU A 58 4.03 10.40 2.03
C LEU A 58 4.23 11.53 3.04
N THR A 59 5.19 12.41 2.78
CA THR A 59 5.34 13.67 3.53
C THR A 59 4.22 14.66 3.17
N GLU A 60 4.14 15.78 3.88
CA GLU A 60 3.18 16.85 3.57
C GLU A 60 3.34 17.39 2.15
N THR A 61 4.57 17.38 1.63
CA THR A 61 4.90 17.78 0.25
C THR A 61 4.73 16.65 -0.77
N LYS A 62 4.12 15.52 -0.38
CA LYS A 62 3.90 14.32 -1.20
C LYS A 62 5.18 13.58 -1.60
N LYS A 63 6.27 13.77 -0.85
CA LYS A 63 7.49 13.00 -1.08
C LYS A 63 7.34 11.58 -0.54
N ARG A 64 7.68 10.60 -1.37
CA ARG A 64 7.62 9.18 -1.04
C ARG A 64 8.79 8.76 -0.15
N VAL A 65 8.49 8.14 0.99
CA VAL A 65 9.44 7.57 1.96
C VAL A 65 9.13 6.08 2.10
N LYS A 66 10.01 5.19 1.64
CA LYS A 66 9.72 3.74 1.73
C LYS A 66 9.69 3.30 3.19
N VAL A 67 8.99 2.20 3.46
CA VAL A 67 8.97 1.62 4.80
C VAL A 67 10.39 1.28 5.27
N ASN A 68 10.68 1.64 6.51
CA ASN A 68 11.99 1.60 7.17
C ASN A 68 13.07 2.52 6.57
N GLU A 69 12.73 3.38 5.62
CA GLU A 69 13.61 4.45 5.16
C GLU A 69 13.39 5.74 5.93
N THR A 70 14.46 6.53 5.97
CA THR A 70 14.49 7.87 6.53
C THR A 70 14.99 8.82 5.45
N ILE A 71 14.27 9.93 5.26
CA ILE A 71 14.70 11.01 4.38
C ILE A 71 14.77 12.32 5.14
N THR A 72 15.60 13.24 4.68
CA THR A 72 15.59 14.62 5.15
C THR A 72 14.87 15.50 4.13
N GLU A 73 13.97 16.34 4.62
CA GLU A 73 13.28 17.34 3.83
C GLU A 73 13.21 18.65 4.64
N GLY A 74 13.86 19.69 4.13
CA GLY A 74 14.09 20.93 4.87
C GLY A 74 14.87 20.66 6.17
N GLU A 75 14.30 21.11 7.29
CA GLU A 75 14.85 20.94 8.63
C GLU A 75 14.28 19.72 9.37
N SER A 76 13.47 18.92 8.68
CA SER A 76 12.79 17.75 9.24
C SER A 76 13.35 16.45 8.69
N GLU A 77 13.50 15.46 9.56
CA GLU A 77 13.78 14.09 9.21
C GLU A 77 12.49 13.27 9.28
N TYR A 78 12.13 12.64 8.17
CA TYR A 78 10.93 11.83 8.03
C TYR A 78 11.31 10.36 7.94
N THR A 79 10.82 9.54 8.86
CA THR A 79 11.01 8.09 8.85
C THR A 79 9.67 7.40 8.68
N CYS A 80 9.53 6.56 7.66
CA CYS A 80 8.35 5.70 7.53
C CYS A 80 8.60 4.42 8.32
N ALA A 81 8.07 4.30 9.54
CA ALA A 81 8.32 3.14 10.39
C ALA A 81 7.22 2.08 10.23
N SER A 82 7.59 0.80 10.18
CA SER A 82 6.62 -0.28 10.33
C SER A 82 6.09 -0.35 11.77
N GLY A 83 4.78 -0.54 11.89
CA GLY A 83 4.08 -0.76 13.15
C GLY A 83 4.15 -2.21 13.61
N PRO A 84 3.98 -2.47 14.92
CA PRO A 84 4.08 -3.81 15.50
C PRO A 84 3.00 -4.79 15.01
N THR A 85 1.89 -4.28 14.47
CA THR A 85 0.74 -5.07 13.99
C THR A 85 0.63 -5.11 12.46
N GLY A 86 1.72 -4.82 11.74
CA GLY A 86 1.75 -4.86 10.27
C GLY A 86 1.26 -3.59 9.57
N GLY A 87 0.94 -2.53 10.32
CA GLY A 87 0.73 -1.19 9.78
C GLY A 87 2.04 -0.45 9.50
N ALA A 88 1.98 0.78 9.02
CA ALA A 88 3.11 1.70 8.95
C ALA A 88 2.66 3.10 9.37
N TYR A 89 3.58 3.90 9.89
CA TYR A 89 3.30 5.26 10.34
C TYR A 89 4.49 6.17 10.09
N LEU A 90 4.21 7.43 9.76
CA LEU A 90 5.21 8.44 9.50
C LEU A 90 5.67 9.05 10.84
N LYS A 91 6.96 8.93 11.15
CA LYS A 91 7.62 9.63 12.26
C LYS A 91 8.31 10.87 11.71
N ILE A 92 8.06 12.00 12.34
CA ILE A 92 8.73 13.27 12.03
C ILE A 92 9.66 13.59 13.19
N LYS A 93 10.93 13.81 12.88
CA LYS A 93 11.93 14.37 13.79
C LYS A 93 12.38 15.70 13.22
N THR A 94 11.71 16.76 13.62
CA THR A 94 12.14 18.11 13.29
C THR A 94 13.45 18.40 14.02
N LYS A 95 14.49 18.86 13.32
CA LYS A 95 15.72 19.36 13.99
C LYS A 95 15.45 20.66 14.75
N VAL A 96 14.38 21.36 14.39
CA VAL A 96 13.79 22.45 15.15
C VAL A 96 12.68 21.86 16.00
N ALA A 97 12.86 21.75 17.31
CA ALA A 97 11.74 21.47 18.20
C ALA A 97 10.65 22.52 17.92
N VAL A 98 9.59 22.13 17.21
CA VAL A 98 8.32 22.85 17.28
C VAL A 98 7.81 22.55 18.68
N ASP A 99 8.25 23.40 19.58
CA ASP A 99 7.70 23.63 20.90
C ASP A 99 6.18 23.78 20.77
N THR A 100 5.44 22.70 21.05
CA THR A 100 4.03 22.83 21.41
C THR A 100 3.97 23.33 22.85
N THR A 101 4.39 24.58 23.09
CA THR A 101 3.91 25.37 24.21
C THR A 101 2.86 26.32 23.66
N GLN A 102 1.62 25.84 23.61
CA GLN A 102 0.46 26.71 23.43
C GLN A 102 0.00 27.12 24.83
N GLY A 103 0.25 28.39 25.17
CA GLY A 103 -0.21 29.04 26.40
C GLY A 103 -1.69 29.40 26.41
#